data_AF-A0A812XXU1-F1
#
_entry.id   AF-A0A812XXU1-F1
#
_cell.length_a   1.000
_cell.length_b   1.000
_cell.length_c   1.000
_cell.angle_alpha   90.00
_cell.angle_beta   90.00
_cell.angle_gamma   90.00
#
_symmetry.space_group_name_H-M   'P 1'
#
loop_
_entity.id
_entity.type
_entity.pdbx_description
1 polymer ?
#
loop_
_entity_poly.entity_id
_entity_poly.type
_entity_poly.pdbx_seq_one_letter_code
_entity_poly.pdbx_strand_id
1 'polypeptide(L)'
;MGASPAALHSVVLALANNGLLLEGCATLLAQHHALLATEELASCVAAVGDQGHEGPDLVTACKHLAGRGAELASLSFNRLQALAVAATKSTALSFCSAPVVEAAVQALGQWTASE
;
A
#
# COMPACT_ATOMS: atom_id res chain seq x y z
N MET A 1 16.17 -4.52 -20.33
CA MET A 1 16.66 -4.80 -18.96
C MET A 1 15.59 -4.32 -18.00
N GLY A 2 14.75 -5.22 -17.49
CA GLY A 2 13.72 -4.85 -16.52
C GLY A 2 14.36 -4.61 -15.15
N ALA A 3 13.98 -3.53 -14.46
CA ALA A 3 14.37 -3.33 -13.07
C ALA A 3 13.82 -4.50 -12.22
N SER A 4 14.64 -5.04 -11.32
CA SER A 4 14.16 -6.06 -10.38
C SER A 4 13.04 -5.50 -9.49
N PRO A 5 12.07 -6.31 -9.04
CA PRO A 5 10.96 -5.85 -8.19
C PRO A 5 11.40 -5.04 -6.96
N ALA A 6 12.47 -5.48 -6.28
CA ALA A 6 13.04 -4.78 -5.13
C ALA A 6 13.59 -3.38 -5.47
N ALA A 7 14.16 -3.22 -6.68
CA ALA A 7 14.65 -1.93 -7.15
C ALA A 7 13.49 -0.98 -7.47
N LEU A 8 12.42 -1.50 -8.09
CA LEU A 8 11.20 -0.73 -8.31
C LEU A 8 10.59 -0.24 -6.99
N HIS A 9 10.41 -1.15 -6.03
CA HIS A 9 9.91 -0.83 -4.70
C HIS A 9 10.75 0.28 -4.03
N SER A 10 12.08 0.13 -4.02
CA SER A 10 12.99 1.09 -3.41
C SER A 10 12.93 2.47 -4.06
N VAL A 11 12.88 2.52 -5.40
CA VAL A 11 12.79 3.78 -6.15
C VAL A 11 11.47 4.49 -5.88
N VAL A 12 10.35 3.76 -5.93
CA VAL A 12 9.03 4.36 -5.68
C VAL A 12 8.93 4.88 -4.25
N LEU A 13 9.38 4.11 -3.26
CA LEU A 13 9.42 4.57 -1.87
C LEU A 13 10.27 5.81 -1.69
N ALA A 14 11.48 5.84 -2.27
CA ALA A 14 12.38 6.98 -2.15
C ALA A 14 11.75 8.24 -2.76
N LEU A 15 11.14 8.14 -3.93
CA LEU A 15 10.48 9.28 -4.58
C LEU A 15 9.23 9.74 -3.82
N ALA A 16 8.36 8.80 -3.44
CA ALA A 16 7.12 9.10 -2.72
C ALA A 16 7.39 9.75 -1.35
N ASN A 17 8.36 9.24 -0.58
CA ASN A 17 8.73 9.81 0.72
C ASN A 17 9.27 11.25 0.63
N ASN A 18 9.76 11.65 -0.53
CA ASN A 18 10.22 13.03 -0.80
C ASN A 18 9.15 13.88 -1.52
N GLY A 19 7.94 13.34 -1.73
CA GLY A 19 6.87 14.05 -2.45
C GLY A 19 7.16 14.27 -3.95
N LEU A 20 8.08 13.51 -4.54
CA LEU A 20 8.54 13.70 -5.92
C LEU A 20 7.86 12.73 -6.87
N LEU A 21 7.51 13.23 -8.07
CA LEU A 21 7.00 12.40 -9.18
C LEU A 21 5.85 11.46 -8.76
N LEU A 22 4.93 11.94 -7.90
CA LEU A 22 3.89 11.12 -7.30
C LEU A 22 2.97 10.46 -8.33
N GLU A 23 2.66 11.17 -9.42
CA GLU A 23 1.92 10.61 -10.55
C GLU A 23 2.68 9.45 -11.21
N GLY A 24 3.97 9.64 -11.52
CA GLY A 24 4.80 8.57 -12.06
C GLY A 24 4.97 7.38 -11.12
N CYS A 25 5.04 7.62 -9.81
CA CYS A 25 5.04 6.57 -8.79
C CYS A 25 3.73 5.78 -8.83
N ALA A 26 2.58 6.46 -8.85
CA ALA A 26 1.27 5.84 -8.94
C ALA A 26 1.12 5.01 -10.22
N THR A 27 1.51 5.55 -11.38
CA THR A 27 1.50 4.84 -12.67
C THR A 27 2.36 3.58 -12.63
N LEU A 28 3.58 3.67 -12.09
CA LEU A 28 4.47 2.52 -11.95
C LEU A 28 3.85 1.44 -11.07
N LEU A 29 3.21 1.81 -9.97
CA LEU A 29 2.52 0.87 -9.07
C LEU A 29 1.34 0.20 -9.76
N ALA A 30 0.50 0.95 -10.47
CA ALA A 30 -0.62 0.38 -11.21
C ALA A 30 -0.16 -0.65 -12.25
N GLN A 31 0.88 -0.32 -13.01
CA GLN A 31 1.40 -1.20 -14.07
C GLN A 31 2.12 -2.44 -13.54
N HIS A 32 2.88 -2.31 -12.45
CA HIS A 32 3.77 -3.37 -11.96
C HIS A 32 3.31 -4.01 -10.64
N HIS A 33 2.09 -3.74 -10.20
CA HIS A 33 1.51 -4.29 -8.97
C HIS A 33 1.72 -5.81 -8.83
N ALA A 34 1.57 -6.58 -9.92
CA ALA A 34 1.70 -8.03 -9.91
C ALA A 34 3.13 -8.54 -9.63
N LEU A 35 4.15 -7.70 -9.81
CA LEU A 35 5.55 -8.05 -9.55
C LEU A 35 5.97 -7.77 -8.10
N LEU A 36 5.20 -6.96 -7.38
CA LEU A 36 5.50 -6.53 -6.02
C LEU A 36 4.85 -7.47 -5.01
N ALA A 37 5.58 -7.83 -3.95
CA ALA A 37 5.00 -8.50 -2.80
C ALA A 37 3.95 -7.60 -2.12
N THR A 38 3.03 -8.19 -1.36
CA THR A 38 1.89 -7.47 -0.75
C THR A 38 2.37 -6.36 0.18
N GLU A 39 3.45 -6.64 0.89
CA GLU A 39 4.12 -5.67 1.76
C GLU A 39 4.81 -4.53 1.01
N GLU A 40 5.40 -4.80 -0.15
CA GLU A 40 6.06 -3.79 -0.98
C GLU A 40 5.02 -2.87 -1.63
N LEU A 41 3.95 -3.45 -2.19
CA LEU A 41 2.84 -2.68 -2.76
C LEU A 41 2.17 -1.84 -1.67
N ALA A 42 1.89 -2.40 -0.49
CA ALA A 42 1.32 -1.69 0.65
C ALA A 42 2.18 -0.49 1.06
N SER A 43 3.50 -0.68 1.17
CA SER A 43 4.44 0.37 1.58
C SER A 43 4.47 1.53 0.57
N CYS A 44 4.51 1.22 -0.72
CA CYS A 44 4.46 2.25 -1.77
C CYS A 44 3.11 2.98 -1.84
N VAL A 45 2.00 2.25 -1.77
CA VAL A 45 0.65 2.85 -1.79
C VAL A 45 0.45 3.77 -0.59
N ALA A 46 0.88 3.33 0.61
CA ALA A 46 0.87 4.16 1.80
C ALA A 46 1.73 5.42 1.62
N ALA A 47 2.96 5.29 1.14
CA ALA A 47 3.87 6.43 0.96
C ALA A 47 3.32 7.47 -0.04
N VAL A 48 2.78 7.03 -1.18
CA VAL A 48 2.20 7.94 -2.18
C VAL A 48 0.91 8.59 -1.65
N GLY A 49 0.06 7.83 -0.97
CA GLY A 49 -1.16 8.36 -0.35
C GLY A 49 -0.90 9.29 0.83
N ASP A 50 0.18 9.08 1.58
CA ASP A 50 0.56 9.92 2.72
C ASP A 50 0.93 11.35 2.29
N GLN A 51 1.35 11.51 1.03
CA GLN A 51 1.57 12.82 0.39
C GLN A 51 0.27 13.46 -0.11
N GLY A 52 -0.90 12.84 0.09
CA GLY A 52 -2.20 13.36 -0.34
C GLY A 52 -2.44 13.27 -1.85
N HIS A 53 -1.78 12.34 -2.54
CA HIS A 53 -2.00 12.15 -3.98
C HIS A 53 -3.38 11.51 -4.26
N GLU A 54 -4.09 11.98 -5.29
CA GLU A 54 -5.48 11.58 -5.61
C GLU A 54 -5.64 11.04 -7.04
N GLY A 55 -4.57 10.55 -7.66
CA GLY A 55 -4.59 10.08 -9.05
C GLY A 55 -5.34 8.76 -9.27
N PRO A 56 -5.91 8.55 -10.47
CA PRO A 56 -6.62 7.31 -10.82
C PRO A 56 -5.73 6.07 -10.81
N ASP A 57 -4.43 6.24 -11.06
CA ASP A 57 -3.46 5.15 -10.97
C ASP A 57 -3.24 4.70 -9.53
N LEU A 58 -3.28 5.63 -8.55
CA LEU A 58 -3.21 5.27 -7.14
C LEU A 58 -4.48 4.53 -6.70
N VAL A 59 -5.65 4.97 -7.18
CA VAL A 59 -6.91 4.23 -6.99
C VAL A 59 -6.78 2.80 -7.52
N THR A 60 -6.19 2.64 -8.70
CA THR A 60 -5.98 1.32 -9.33
C THR A 60 -5.02 0.46 -8.50
N ALA A 61 -3.86 1.01 -8.10
CA ALA A 61 -2.92 0.33 -7.23
C ALA A 61 -3.54 -0.07 -5.88
N CYS A 62 -4.35 0.81 -5.26
CA CYS A 62 -5.07 0.50 -4.03
C CYS A 62 -6.13 -0.60 -4.25
N LYS A 63 -6.89 -0.59 -5.35
CA LYS A 63 -7.81 -1.69 -5.68
C LYS A 63 -7.08 -3.02 -5.83
N HIS A 64 -5.91 -3.03 -6.45
CA HIS A 64 -5.08 -4.22 -6.54
C HIS A 64 -4.59 -4.71 -5.19
N LEU A 65 -4.20 -3.80 -4.29
CA LEU A 65 -3.82 -4.13 -2.93
C LEU A 65 -5.01 -4.70 -2.13
N ALA A 66 -6.16 -4.03 -2.18
CA ALA A 66 -7.40 -4.48 -1.55
C ALA A 66 -7.83 -5.87 -2.05
N GLY A 67 -7.63 -6.15 -3.35
CA GLY A 67 -7.89 -7.44 -3.96
C GLY A 67 -7.02 -8.59 -3.45
N ARG A 68 -5.93 -8.32 -2.70
CA ARG A 68 -5.08 -9.36 -2.10
C ARG A 68 -5.68 -9.98 -0.83
N GLY A 69 -6.75 -9.38 -0.29
CA GLY A 69 -7.60 -9.98 0.75
C GLY A 69 -6.81 -10.51 1.95
N ALA A 70 -6.81 -11.83 2.13
CA ALA A 70 -6.18 -12.51 3.27
C ALA A 70 -4.66 -12.23 3.40
N GLU A 71 -3.97 -11.91 2.31
CA GLU A 71 -2.56 -11.54 2.37
C GLU A 71 -2.33 -10.20 3.09
N LEU A 72 -3.36 -9.37 3.24
CA LEU A 72 -3.26 -8.14 4.03
C LEU A 72 -3.12 -8.43 5.52
N ALA A 73 -3.68 -9.56 6.01
CA ALA A 73 -3.58 -9.95 7.40
C ALA A 73 -2.17 -10.40 7.81
N SER A 74 -1.30 -10.72 6.83
CA SER A 74 0.11 -11.04 7.08
C SER A 74 1.00 -9.79 7.14
N LEU A 75 0.45 -8.60 6.83
CA LEU A 75 1.18 -7.35 6.95
C LEU A 75 1.51 -7.04 8.41
N SER A 76 2.69 -6.47 8.64
CA SER A 76 3.03 -5.95 9.96
C SER A 76 2.06 -4.85 10.41
N PHE A 77 1.84 -4.74 11.72
CA PHE A 77 1.00 -3.69 12.32
C PHE A 77 1.39 -2.28 11.83
N ASN A 78 2.70 -1.99 11.75
CA ASN A 78 3.20 -0.69 11.27
C ASN A 78 2.78 -0.40 9.83
N ARG A 79 2.68 -1.42 8.97
CA ARG A 79 2.22 -1.27 7.57
C ARG A 79 0.72 -0.99 7.51
N LEU A 80 -0.08 -1.73 8.28
CA LEU A 80 -1.53 -1.48 8.38
C LEU A 80 -1.82 -0.08 8.94
N GLN A 81 -1.08 0.35 9.96
CA GLN A 81 -1.17 1.69 10.51
C GLN A 81 -0.80 2.77 9.47
N ALA A 82 0.30 2.58 8.73
CA ALA A 82 0.72 3.53 7.70
C ALA A 82 -0.34 3.68 6.59
N LEU A 83 -0.95 2.59 6.15
CA LEU A 83 -2.06 2.62 5.19
C LEU A 83 -3.29 3.35 5.75
N ALA A 84 -3.64 3.10 7.01
CA ALA A 84 -4.75 3.77 7.67
C ALA A 84 -4.52 5.29 7.75
N VAL A 85 -3.32 5.73 8.15
CA VAL A 85 -2.94 7.15 8.19
C VAL A 85 -2.98 7.76 6.78
N ALA A 86 -2.39 7.11 5.78
CA ALA A 86 -2.43 7.57 4.40
C ALA A 86 -3.87 7.71 3.88
N ALA A 87 -4.77 6.78 4.25
CA ALA A 87 -6.18 6.83 3.86
C ALA A 87 -6.96 7.99 4.50
N THR A 88 -6.47 8.58 5.60
CA THR A 88 -7.03 9.83 6.14
C THR A 88 -6.63 11.07 5.34
N LYS A 89 -5.57 10.95 4.52
CA LYS A 89 -5.01 12.06 3.74
C LYS A 89 -5.37 11.99 2.25
N SER A 90 -5.69 10.80 1.75
CA SER A 90 -6.00 10.54 0.35
C SER A 90 -7.26 9.70 0.19
N THR A 91 -8.26 10.26 -0.48
CA THR A 91 -9.53 9.58 -0.81
C THR A 91 -9.35 8.45 -1.83
N ALA A 92 -8.28 8.50 -2.62
CA ALA A 92 -7.90 7.43 -3.54
C ALA A 92 -7.64 6.09 -2.84
N LEU A 93 -7.33 6.12 -1.54
CA LEU A 93 -7.12 4.93 -0.71
C LEU A 93 -8.41 4.39 -0.06
N SER A 94 -9.57 4.99 -0.33
CA SER A 94 -10.86 4.55 0.22
C SER A 94 -11.14 3.07 -0.02
N PHE A 95 -10.73 2.50 -1.17
CA PHE A 95 -10.89 1.08 -1.49
C PHE A 95 -10.12 0.13 -0.58
N CYS A 96 -9.04 0.61 0.07
CA CYS A 96 -8.20 -0.19 0.96
C CYS A 96 -8.68 -0.12 2.42
N SER A 97 -9.57 0.83 2.77
CA SER A 97 -9.96 1.10 4.16
C SER A 97 -10.59 -0.10 4.87
N ALA A 98 -11.65 -0.68 4.31
CA ALA A 98 -12.31 -1.84 4.91
C ALA A 98 -11.40 -3.08 5.00
N PRO A 99 -10.69 -3.49 3.93
CA PRO A 99 -9.75 -4.61 4.01
C PRO A 99 -8.61 -4.41 5.03
N VAL A 100 -8.08 -3.18 5.15
CA VAL A 100 -7.03 -2.87 6.14
C VAL A 100 -7.55 -2.97 7.56
N VAL A 101 -8.78 -2.50 7.82
CA VAL A 101 -9.42 -2.63 9.13
C VAL A 101 -9.66 -4.10 9.46
N GLU A 102 -10.16 -4.89 8.51
CA GLU A 102 -10.39 -6.32 8.71
C GLU A 102 -9.07 -7.07 9.00
N ALA A 103 -8.02 -6.79 8.23
CA ALA A 103 -6.68 -7.34 8.45
C ALA A 103 -6.12 -6.96 9.83
N ALA A 104 -6.31 -5.72 10.27
CA ALA A 104 -5.88 -5.27 11.59
C ALA A 104 -6.63 -5.97 12.72
N VAL A 105 -7.95 -6.15 12.57
CA VAL A 105 -8.77 -6.91 13.54
C VAL A 105 -8.31 -8.37 13.62
N GLN A 106 -8.03 -9.01 12.49
CA GLN A 106 -7.52 -10.38 12.47
C GLN A 106 -6.15 -10.49 13.14
N ALA A 107 -5.23 -9.57 12.85
CA ALA A 107 -3.92 -9.53 13.48
C ALA A 107 -4.00 -9.36 15.01
N LEU A 108 -4.90 -8.50 15.49
CA LEU A 108 -5.16 -8.33 16.93
C LEU A 108 -5.81 -9.57 17.57
N GLY A 109 -6.77 -10.19 16.88
CA GLY A 109 -7.43 -11.41 17.36
C GLY A 109 -6.47 -12.59 17.54
N GLN A 110 -5.51 -12.75 16.63
CA GLN A 110 -4.45 -13.76 16.74
C GLN A 110 -3.54 -13.52 17.96
N TRP A 111 -3.30 -12.26 18.31
CA TRP A 111 -2.57 -11.88 19.52
C TRP A 111 -3.30 -12.35 20.78
N THR A 112 -4.60 -12.08 20.87
CA THR A 112 -5.43 -12.48 22.03
C THR A 112 -5.65 -13.99 22.16
N ALA A 113 -5.46 -14.76 21.07
CA ALA A 113 -5.57 -16.22 21.07
C ALA A 113 -4.25 -16.92 21.41
N SER A 114 -3.14 -16.17 21.51
CA SER A 114 -1.80 -16.70 21.80
C SER A 114 -1.42 -16.57 23.29
N GLU A 115 -2.37 -16.18 24.15
CA GLU A 115 -2.24 -16.14 25.62
C GLU A 115 -2.85 -17.38 26.29
#